data_AF-A0A9X2JHI3-F1
#
_entry.id   AF-A0A9X2JHI3-F1
#
_cell.length_a   1.000
_cell.length_b   1.000
_cell.length_c   1.000
_cell.angle_alpha   90.00
_cell.angle_beta   90.00
_cell.angle_gamma   90.00
#
_symmetry.space_group_name_H-M   'P 1'
#
loop_
_entity.id
_entity.type
_entity.pdbx_description
1 polymer ?
#
loop_
_entity_poly.entity_id
_entity_poly.type
_entity_poly.pdbx_seq_one_letter_code
_entity_poly.pdbx_strand_id
1 'polypeptide(L)'
;MLGVSPVQGVTLTWTGLGDGSSFTELANWSGSPTGGSIDPANLVDNYVINSPVDVLSTSNTLAFRAGGALQQNAGTLNLLNGNGFGVLESTNSFGSMILAGSEVTSQYLAEMNVSLGASATLNLLGSGNPVNISTINFTDVTAQLHFLGESPTGVLNEHIGKLTVFGEVAVEGVNLSVVSDGASGTIVSPIQITEPAVELLVDRDTGSMKLANHTGGTVSFFQYDVFSPAGGLNATDWTSIAGNYDAPTNGGDGSVDADDAWLRFSTPDSRTDLGEGTLGTTALPHNASIELGSAWTPSPFEDLTATLSPVDGTDLAVDVIYSGTRIDAPIELGDLNADGAISATDWPLMRDNLFKSVAGSLAVDAHAAGDLDGSGKVDEFDLLLFEELYDTQLGAGAFSAMLTEVPEPPTSLGLLALLLGAIRHIRSLNAPKRSAISPSSA
;
A
#
# COMPACT_ATOMS: atom_id res chain seq x y z
N MET A 1 29.95 27.34 34.15
CA MET A 1 30.12 26.03 33.49
C MET A 1 29.77 26.23 32.04
N LEU A 2 30.72 26.03 31.13
CA LEU A 2 30.46 26.06 29.70
C LEU A 2 29.67 24.80 29.35
N GLY A 3 28.47 24.97 28.80
CA GLY A 3 27.64 23.87 28.33
C GLY A 3 28.35 23.18 27.18
N VAL A 4 28.72 21.92 27.40
CA VAL A 4 29.16 21.03 26.32
C VAL A 4 27.92 20.78 25.46
N SER A 5 27.96 21.14 24.19
CA SER A 5 26.98 20.69 23.22
C SER A 5 26.92 19.15 23.26
N PRO A 6 25.72 18.52 23.22
CA PRO A 6 25.65 17.07 23.15
C PRO A 6 26.42 16.63 21.90
N VAL A 7 27.37 15.71 22.09
CA VAL A 7 28.06 15.07 20.98
C VAL A 7 26.99 14.36 20.18
N GLN A 8 26.74 14.81 18.95
CA GLN A 8 25.84 14.12 18.05
C GLN A 8 26.47 12.75 17.75
N GLY A 9 25.76 11.67 18.13
CA GLY A 9 26.21 10.31 17.88
C GLY A 9 26.47 10.05 16.40
N VAL A 10 27.39 9.14 16.08
CA VAL A 10 27.60 8.73 14.69
C VAL A 10 26.44 7.85 14.23
N THR A 11 26.25 7.70 12.92
CA THR A 11 25.29 6.73 12.38
C THR A 11 26.00 5.44 12.01
N LEU A 12 25.47 4.33 12.53
CA LEU A 12 25.82 2.96 12.15
C LEU A 12 24.65 2.36 11.37
N THR A 13 24.93 1.75 10.23
CA THR A 13 23.91 1.09 9.41
C THR A 13 24.13 -0.41 9.39
N TRP A 14 23.09 -1.17 9.67
CA TRP A 14 23.14 -2.62 9.66
C TRP A 14 23.43 -3.15 8.25
N THR A 15 24.37 -4.10 8.19
CA THR A 15 24.80 -4.77 6.97
C THR A 15 24.68 -6.29 7.08
N GLY A 16 24.63 -6.83 8.31
CA GLY A 16 24.59 -8.27 8.58
C GLY A 16 25.85 -9.04 8.15
N LEU A 17 26.94 -8.37 7.78
CA LEU A 17 28.14 -9.00 7.20
C LEU A 17 29.04 -9.74 8.21
N GLY A 18 28.80 -9.56 9.51
CA GLY A 18 29.47 -10.28 10.59
C GLY A 18 28.81 -11.65 10.82
N ASP A 19 28.14 -11.80 11.96
CA ASP A 19 27.37 -13.02 12.27
C ASP A 19 25.90 -12.93 11.83
N GLY A 20 25.47 -11.79 11.29
CA GLY A 20 24.12 -11.57 10.77
C GLY A 20 23.00 -11.57 11.83
N SER A 21 23.31 -11.55 13.13
CA SER A 21 22.29 -11.70 14.18
C SER A 21 22.55 -10.92 15.47
N SER A 22 23.82 -10.67 15.83
CA SER A 22 24.18 -9.98 17.07
C SER A 22 24.23 -8.47 16.89
N PHE A 23 23.44 -7.74 17.69
CA PHE A 23 23.44 -6.27 17.72
C PHE A 23 24.82 -5.70 18.08
N THR A 24 25.56 -6.33 18.99
CA THR A 24 26.85 -5.82 19.48
C THR A 24 28.06 -6.27 18.65
N GLU A 25 27.88 -7.11 17.63
CA GLU A 25 28.96 -7.51 16.73
C GLU A 25 29.25 -6.37 15.75
N LEU A 26 30.42 -5.75 15.89
CA LEU A 26 30.80 -4.57 15.12
C LEU A 26 30.86 -4.87 13.61
N ALA A 27 31.22 -6.09 13.21
CA ALA A 27 31.26 -6.47 11.80
C ALA A 27 29.87 -6.47 11.12
N ASN A 28 28.77 -6.49 11.89
CA ASN A 28 27.43 -6.34 11.34
C ASN A 28 27.08 -4.90 10.96
N TRP A 29 27.88 -3.91 11.37
CA TRP A 29 27.58 -2.49 11.17
C TRP A 29 28.59 -1.82 10.25
N SER A 30 28.07 -1.04 9.30
CA SER A 30 28.86 -0.03 8.60
C SER A 30 28.91 1.23 9.43
N GLY A 31 30.12 1.69 9.77
CA GLY A 31 30.35 2.87 10.61
C GLY A 31 31.44 2.59 11.65
N SER A 32 31.68 3.54 12.54
CA SER A 32 32.59 3.35 13.67
C SER A 32 31.98 3.95 14.91
N PRO A 33 31.57 3.14 15.91
CA PRO A 33 30.83 3.61 17.06
C PRO A 33 31.66 4.58 17.89
N THR A 34 30.98 5.50 18.56
CA THR A 34 31.59 6.38 19.55
C THR A 34 32.19 5.52 20.67
N GLY A 35 33.48 5.74 20.96
CA GLY A 35 34.21 4.91 21.94
C GLY A 35 34.84 3.63 21.38
N GLY A 36 34.65 3.33 20.08
CA GLY A 36 35.35 2.25 19.38
C GLY A 36 34.73 0.85 19.54
N SER A 37 33.68 0.71 20.35
CA SER A 37 32.90 -0.52 20.51
C SER A 37 31.42 -0.21 20.75
N ILE A 38 30.52 -1.12 20.40
CA ILE A 38 29.10 -1.02 20.73
C ILE A 38 28.91 -1.47 22.19
N ASP A 39 28.75 -0.51 23.10
CA ASP A 39 28.45 -0.77 24.51
C ASP A 39 26.93 -0.74 24.75
N PRO A 40 26.26 -1.88 24.94
CA PRO A 40 24.82 -1.93 25.15
C PRO A 40 24.36 -1.21 26.43
N ALA A 41 25.25 -0.91 27.38
CA ALA A 41 24.92 -0.16 28.59
C ALA A 41 24.96 1.37 28.40
N ASN A 42 25.51 1.85 27.28
CA ASN A 42 25.71 3.26 27.01
C ASN A 42 25.70 3.57 25.50
N LEU A 43 24.54 3.37 24.86
CA LEU A 43 24.37 3.63 23.43
C LEU A 43 24.09 5.12 23.20
N VAL A 44 25.07 5.81 22.62
CA VAL A 44 25.02 7.26 22.32
C VAL A 44 24.98 7.57 20.82
N ASP A 45 24.99 6.53 19.98
CA ASP A 45 25.00 6.61 18.52
C ASP A 45 23.62 6.32 17.92
N ASN A 46 23.45 6.61 16.63
CA ASN A 46 22.26 6.30 15.85
C ASN A 46 22.45 4.96 15.11
N TYR A 47 21.57 3.99 15.35
CA TYR A 47 21.64 2.65 14.79
C TYR A 47 20.49 2.45 13.82
N VAL A 48 20.79 2.22 12.54
CA VAL A 48 19.80 2.13 11.46
C VAL A 48 19.73 0.71 10.90
N ILE A 49 18.56 0.08 10.95
CA ILE A 49 18.27 -1.24 10.40
C ILE A 49 17.21 -1.08 9.29
N ASN A 50 17.57 -1.42 8.05
CA ASN A 50 16.70 -1.26 6.87
C ASN A 50 16.35 -2.57 6.17
N SER A 51 16.76 -3.71 6.72
CA SER A 51 16.73 -4.98 6.01
C SER A 51 15.59 -5.87 6.53
N PRO A 52 14.74 -6.43 5.64
CA PRO A 52 13.57 -7.22 6.02
C PRO A 52 13.90 -8.66 6.44
N VAL A 53 15.14 -9.12 6.23
CA VAL A 53 15.55 -10.52 6.46
C VAL A 53 16.14 -10.73 7.87
N ASP A 54 16.43 -9.64 8.59
CA ASP A 54 17.16 -9.72 9.86
C ASP A 54 16.22 -9.98 11.03
N VAL A 55 16.48 -11.07 11.75
CA VAL A 55 15.97 -11.30 13.11
C VAL A 55 17.13 -11.09 14.07
N LEU A 56 17.23 -9.90 14.63
CA LEU A 56 18.22 -9.63 15.66
C LEU A 56 17.70 -10.14 17.00
N SER A 57 18.53 -10.88 17.72
CA SER A 57 18.24 -11.22 19.12
C SER A 57 19.40 -10.80 19.98
N THR A 58 19.10 -10.10 21.08
CA THR A 58 20.09 -9.66 22.05
C THR A 58 19.70 -10.15 23.43
N SER A 59 20.70 -10.63 24.18
CA SER A 59 20.54 -11.02 25.59
C SER A 59 20.82 -9.87 26.55
N ASN A 60 21.02 -8.65 26.02
CA ASN A 60 21.28 -7.44 26.79
C ASN A 60 20.17 -6.42 26.58
N THR A 61 19.84 -5.69 27.65
CA THR A 61 19.17 -4.39 27.56
C THR A 61 19.99 -3.46 26.68
N LEU A 62 19.32 -2.73 25.78
CA LEU A 62 19.93 -1.73 24.91
C LEU A 62 19.66 -0.34 25.49
N ALA A 63 20.61 0.18 26.27
CA ALA A 63 20.48 1.43 27.00
C ALA A 63 20.85 2.63 26.12
N PHE A 64 19.89 3.09 25.30
CA PHE A 64 20.00 4.34 24.56
C PHE A 64 19.96 5.54 25.52
N ARG A 65 20.92 6.44 25.35
CA ARG A 65 21.08 7.67 26.13
C ARG A 65 20.69 8.89 25.31
N ALA A 66 20.78 10.07 25.90
CA ALA A 66 20.68 11.33 25.17
C ALA A 66 21.61 11.34 23.94
N GLY A 67 21.03 11.48 22.74
CA GLY A 67 21.72 11.45 21.45
C GLY A 67 21.80 10.07 20.79
N GLY A 68 21.56 8.99 21.55
CA GLY A 68 21.43 7.64 21.06
C GLY A 68 20.05 7.36 20.47
N ALA A 69 20.02 6.65 19.35
CA ALA A 69 18.78 6.37 18.63
C ALA A 69 18.79 4.99 17.97
N LEU A 70 17.62 4.36 17.90
CA LEU A 70 17.33 3.25 17.00
C LEU A 70 16.39 3.74 15.90
N GLN A 71 16.73 3.48 14.65
CA GLN A 71 15.81 3.56 13.53
C GLN A 71 15.70 2.18 12.87
N GLN A 72 14.51 1.62 12.84
CA GLN A 72 14.25 0.33 12.20
C GLN A 72 13.12 0.49 11.20
N ASN A 73 13.44 0.30 9.92
CA ASN A 73 12.51 0.49 8.79
C ASN A 73 12.00 -0.84 8.21
N ALA A 74 12.58 -1.98 8.63
CA ALA A 74 12.17 -3.33 8.25
C ALA A 74 12.73 -4.38 9.24
N GLY A 75 12.25 -5.62 9.14
CA GLY A 75 12.78 -6.78 9.88
C GLY A 75 12.34 -6.84 11.34
N THR A 76 12.93 -7.76 12.10
CA THR A 76 12.56 -8.05 13.49
C THR A 76 13.71 -7.84 14.47
N LEU A 77 13.45 -7.20 15.62
CA LEU A 77 14.42 -7.08 16.72
C LEU A 77 13.79 -7.56 18.04
N ASN A 78 14.40 -8.56 18.66
CA ASN A 78 13.88 -9.24 19.84
C ASN A 78 14.82 -9.09 21.05
N LEU A 79 14.34 -8.38 22.08
CA LEU A 79 14.93 -8.31 23.42
C LEU A 79 14.11 -9.18 24.37
N LEU A 80 14.52 -10.44 24.52
CA LEU A 80 13.83 -11.43 25.34
C LEU A 80 14.46 -11.56 26.72
N ASN A 81 13.91 -12.42 27.57
CA ASN A 81 14.47 -12.78 28.89
C ASN A 81 14.60 -11.59 29.86
N GLY A 82 13.63 -10.68 29.86
CA GLY A 82 13.60 -9.54 30.78
C GLY A 82 14.37 -8.30 30.30
N ASN A 83 14.93 -8.31 29.09
CA ASN A 83 15.67 -7.19 28.53
C ASN A 83 14.74 -6.17 27.86
N GLY A 84 15.11 -4.89 27.96
CA GLY A 84 14.31 -3.78 27.43
C GLY A 84 15.16 -2.74 26.70
N PHE A 85 14.50 -1.67 26.28
CA PHE A 85 15.15 -0.48 25.75
C PHE A 85 15.27 0.59 26.81
N GLY A 86 16.46 1.19 26.88
CA GLY A 86 16.77 2.23 27.86
C GLY A 86 16.89 1.69 29.29
N VAL A 87 17.26 2.58 30.21
CA VAL A 87 17.31 2.31 31.66
C VAL A 87 17.01 3.59 32.42
N LEU A 88 16.47 3.47 33.64
CA LEU A 88 16.23 4.62 34.50
C LEU A 88 17.55 5.16 35.08
N GLU A 89 17.72 6.48 35.04
CA GLU A 89 18.86 7.18 35.61
C GLU A 89 18.43 8.22 36.67
N SER A 90 19.37 8.67 37.50
CA SER A 90 19.11 9.74 38.47
C SER A 90 18.85 11.10 37.81
N THR A 91 19.26 11.25 36.55
CA THR A 91 18.98 12.41 35.72
C THR A 91 18.60 11.87 34.36
N ASN A 92 17.34 12.08 33.96
CA ASN A 92 16.81 11.43 32.78
C ASN A 92 17.66 11.72 31.54
N SER A 93 17.99 10.67 30.79
CA SER A 93 18.83 10.70 29.61
C SER A 93 18.12 9.95 28.49
N PHE A 94 17.17 10.64 27.85
CA PHE A 94 16.26 9.98 26.93
C PHE A 94 16.95 9.49 25.66
N GLY A 95 16.81 8.19 25.41
CA GLY A 95 17.04 7.60 24.09
C GLY A 95 15.85 7.83 23.16
N SER A 96 16.05 7.59 21.87
CA SER A 96 14.97 7.67 20.88
C SER A 96 14.85 6.39 20.05
N MET A 97 13.65 6.12 19.57
CA MET A 97 13.36 5.00 18.70
C MET A 97 12.35 5.43 17.62
N ILE A 98 12.63 5.10 16.37
CA ILE A 98 11.74 5.31 15.23
C ILE A 98 11.55 3.95 14.55
N LEU A 99 10.31 3.48 14.50
CA LEU A 99 9.95 2.23 13.86
C LEU A 99 9.07 2.50 12.64
N ALA A 100 9.34 1.83 11.54
CA ALA A 100 8.49 1.74 10.35
C ALA A 100 8.66 0.33 9.75
N GLY A 101 7.61 -0.25 9.17
CA GLY A 101 7.66 -1.54 8.45
C GLY A 101 8.28 -2.72 9.20
N SER A 102 8.38 -2.64 10.53
CA SER A 102 9.21 -3.52 11.35
C SER A 102 8.50 -3.99 12.61
N GLU A 103 8.99 -5.09 13.17
CA GLU A 103 8.51 -5.65 14.43
C GLU A 103 9.62 -5.61 15.50
N VAL A 104 9.33 -4.99 16.63
CA VAL A 104 10.26 -4.92 17.76
C VAL A 104 9.60 -5.49 18.99
N THR A 105 10.26 -6.46 19.64
CA THR A 105 9.80 -7.06 20.89
C THR A 105 10.75 -6.73 22.02
N SER A 106 10.23 -6.24 23.15
CA SER A 106 11.02 -5.98 24.35
C SER A 106 10.23 -6.18 25.64
N GLN A 107 10.92 -6.32 26.77
CA GLN A 107 10.27 -6.41 28.07
C GLN A 107 9.66 -5.09 28.52
N TYR A 108 10.38 -3.98 28.27
CA TYR A 108 10.05 -2.66 28.74
C TYR A 108 10.78 -1.58 27.93
N LEU A 109 10.28 -0.35 28.04
CA LEU A 109 10.92 0.91 27.72
C LEU A 109 11.21 1.66 29.02
N ALA A 110 12.40 2.26 29.13
CA ALA A 110 12.79 3.10 30.24
C ALA A 110 13.52 4.34 29.71
N GLU A 111 12.97 5.54 29.93
CA GLU A 111 13.54 6.79 29.38
C GLU A 111 13.67 6.80 27.86
N MET A 112 12.63 6.35 27.15
CA MET A 112 12.61 6.32 25.68
C MET A 112 11.53 7.26 25.13
N ASN A 113 11.86 7.94 24.03
CA ASN A 113 10.87 8.58 23.15
C ASN A 113 10.73 7.74 21.88
N VAL A 114 9.56 7.12 21.69
CA VAL A 114 9.30 6.20 20.59
C VAL A 114 8.34 6.82 19.58
N SER A 115 8.62 6.68 18.29
CA SER A 115 7.71 7.00 17.19
C SER A 115 7.40 5.73 16.39
N LEU A 116 6.11 5.43 16.21
CA LEU A 116 5.61 4.28 15.46
C LEU A 116 4.99 4.76 14.14
N GLY A 117 5.69 4.54 13.03
CA GLY A 117 5.27 4.86 11.67
C GLY A 117 4.60 3.68 10.96
N ALA A 118 4.42 3.83 9.63
CA ALA A 118 3.65 2.90 8.81
C ALA A 118 4.03 1.43 9.05
N SER A 119 3.02 0.60 9.33
CA SER A 119 3.12 -0.84 9.58
C SER A 119 4.13 -1.27 10.66
N ALA A 120 4.53 -0.37 11.56
CA ALA A 120 5.39 -0.71 12.69
C ALA A 120 4.60 -1.45 13.77
N THR A 121 5.21 -2.48 14.36
CA THR A 121 4.67 -3.20 15.52
C THR A 121 5.67 -3.15 16.66
N LEU A 122 5.26 -2.64 17.83
CA LEU A 122 6.02 -2.71 19.07
C LEU A 122 5.33 -3.63 20.07
N ASN A 123 6.00 -4.71 20.45
CA ASN A 123 5.53 -5.69 21.41
C ASN A 123 6.20 -5.47 22.78
N LEU A 124 5.40 -5.27 23.82
CA LEU A 124 5.84 -5.11 25.20
C LEU A 124 5.39 -6.30 26.06
N LEU A 125 6.36 -7.04 26.58
CA LEU A 125 6.12 -8.27 27.35
C LEU A 125 5.88 -8.00 28.86
N GLY A 126 6.10 -6.77 29.35
CA GLY A 126 6.03 -6.43 30.77
C GLY A 126 4.62 -6.33 31.30
N SER A 127 4.30 -7.07 32.37
CA SER A 127 2.99 -7.06 33.04
C SER A 127 2.89 -6.00 34.16
N GLY A 128 3.71 -4.95 34.12
CA GLY A 128 3.83 -3.93 35.16
C GLY A 128 3.80 -2.55 34.52
N ASN A 129 4.92 -1.83 34.59
CA ASN A 129 5.07 -0.56 33.88
C ASN A 129 6.06 -0.68 32.70
N PRO A 130 5.69 -1.35 31.60
CA PRO A 130 6.58 -1.50 30.45
C PRO A 130 6.80 -0.19 29.68
N VAL A 131 6.07 0.89 29.95
CA VAL A 131 6.33 2.23 29.39
C VAL A 131 6.79 3.16 30.52
N ASN A 132 7.99 2.92 31.04
CA ASN A 132 8.46 3.58 32.25
C ASN A 132 9.21 4.88 31.91
N ILE A 133 8.74 6.02 32.42
CA ILE A 133 9.29 7.36 32.09
C ILE A 133 9.55 7.47 30.57
N SER A 134 8.64 6.97 29.77
CA SER A 134 8.78 6.87 28.32
C SER A 134 7.51 7.39 27.65
N THR A 135 7.63 7.79 26.40
CA THR A 135 6.50 8.21 25.57
C THR A 135 6.49 7.43 24.26
N ILE A 136 5.29 7.22 23.73
CA ILE A 136 5.09 6.56 22.44
C ILE A 136 4.14 7.42 21.61
N ASN A 137 4.58 7.83 20.43
CA ASN A 137 3.77 8.58 19.48
C ASN A 137 3.48 7.72 18.24
N PHE A 138 2.20 7.53 17.93
CA PHE A 138 1.79 6.97 16.65
C PHE A 138 1.86 8.06 15.58
N THR A 139 2.61 7.80 14.51
CA THR A 139 2.77 8.71 13.37
C THR A 139 2.14 8.16 12.08
N ASP A 140 1.44 7.03 12.17
CA ASP A 140 0.72 6.40 11.07
C ASP A 140 -0.43 5.55 11.65
N VAL A 141 -1.56 5.46 10.94
CA VAL A 141 -2.75 4.73 11.40
C VAL A 141 -2.60 3.20 11.36
N THR A 142 -1.65 2.70 10.57
CA THR A 142 -1.37 1.26 10.44
C THR A 142 -0.41 0.72 11.51
N ALA A 143 0.14 1.60 12.36
CA ALA A 143 1.03 1.23 13.45
C ALA A 143 0.28 0.52 14.60
N GLN A 144 0.95 -0.44 15.23
CA GLN A 144 0.43 -1.19 16.37
C GLN A 144 1.38 -1.19 17.56
N LEU A 145 0.79 -1.09 18.75
CA LEU A 145 1.46 -1.31 20.03
C LEU A 145 0.73 -2.45 20.75
N HIS A 146 1.45 -3.53 21.04
CA HIS A 146 0.89 -4.71 21.70
C HIS A 146 1.46 -4.84 23.11
N PHE A 147 0.61 -4.78 24.12
CA PHE A 147 0.94 -5.17 25.48
C PHE A 147 0.54 -6.63 25.69
N LEU A 148 1.50 -7.56 25.69
CA LEU A 148 1.19 -8.99 25.71
C LEU A 148 0.75 -9.50 27.10
N GLY A 149 1.08 -8.74 28.15
CA GLY A 149 0.81 -9.10 29.54
C GLY A 149 -0.18 -8.19 30.26
N GLU A 150 -0.88 -7.31 29.55
CA GLU A 150 -1.80 -6.34 30.15
C GLU A 150 -3.19 -6.36 29.52
N SER A 151 -4.21 -6.32 30.37
CA SER A 151 -5.61 -6.17 29.94
C SER A 151 -5.93 -4.75 29.44
N PRO A 152 -7.00 -4.55 28.63
CA PRO A 152 -7.37 -3.23 28.12
C PRO A 152 -7.57 -2.19 29.22
N THR A 153 -8.22 -2.59 30.32
CA THR A 153 -8.39 -1.73 31.50
C THR A 153 -7.06 -1.37 32.18
N GLY A 154 -6.09 -2.29 32.18
CA GLY A 154 -4.73 -2.01 32.69
C GLY A 154 -4.05 -0.92 31.86
N VAL A 155 -4.03 -1.12 30.54
CA VAL A 155 -3.44 -0.17 29.58
C VAL A 155 -4.08 1.21 29.68
N LEU A 156 -5.41 1.27 29.74
CA LEU A 156 -6.14 2.54 29.88
C LEU A 156 -5.84 3.28 31.18
N ASN A 157 -5.60 2.57 32.28
CA ASN A 157 -5.31 3.21 33.57
C ASN A 157 -3.86 3.65 33.70
N GLU A 158 -2.92 2.89 33.13
CA GLU A 158 -1.49 3.10 33.38
C GLU A 158 -0.76 3.81 32.24
N HIS A 159 -1.12 3.51 30.98
CA HIS A 159 -0.30 3.88 29.83
C HIS A 159 -0.91 4.93 28.93
N ILE A 160 -2.25 5.10 28.91
CA ILE A 160 -2.90 6.02 27.96
C ILE A 160 -2.31 7.44 27.99
N GLY A 161 -1.96 7.97 29.17
CA GLY A 161 -1.37 9.30 29.34
C GLY A 161 0.07 9.44 28.85
N LYS A 162 0.69 8.34 28.40
CA LYS A 162 2.04 8.28 27.83
C LYS A 162 2.01 8.14 26.30
N LEU A 163 0.81 8.05 25.72
CA LEU A 163 0.59 7.84 24.30
C LEU A 163 0.10 9.13 23.64
N THR A 164 0.56 9.36 22.42
CA THR A 164 0.05 10.40 21.53
C THR A 164 -0.22 9.84 20.14
N VAL A 165 -1.16 10.44 19.41
CA VAL A 165 -1.49 10.09 18.03
C VAL A 165 -1.33 11.36 17.20
N PHE A 166 -0.40 11.34 16.24
CA PHE A 166 0.02 12.50 15.46
C PHE A 166 0.41 13.72 16.32
N GLY A 167 1.01 13.46 17.49
CA GLY A 167 1.40 14.50 18.46
C GLY A 167 0.28 14.98 19.39
N GLU A 168 -0.97 14.59 19.15
CA GLU A 168 -2.10 14.90 20.03
C GLU A 168 -2.25 13.86 21.14
N VAL A 169 -2.78 14.24 22.30
CA VAL A 169 -3.00 13.32 23.43
C VAL A 169 -3.92 12.18 22.99
N ALA A 170 -3.53 10.93 23.32
CA ALA A 170 -4.35 9.78 23.02
C ALA A 170 -5.63 9.75 23.88
N VAL A 171 -6.77 9.53 23.21
CA VAL A 171 -8.10 9.40 23.83
C VAL A 171 -8.80 8.19 23.22
N GLU A 172 -9.09 7.20 24.07
CA GLU A 172 -9.76 5.96 23.66
C GLU A 172 -11.13 6.24 23.02
N GLY A 173 -11.37 5.61 21.87
CA GLY A 173 -12.60 5.77 21.08
C GLY A 173 -12.68 7.07 20.28
N VAL A 174 -11.65 7.93 20.34
CA VAL A 174 -11.59 9.17 19.55
C VAL A 174 -10.51 9.07 18.48
N ASN A 175 -9.24 9.00 18.89
CA ASN A 175 -8.09 8.88 17.98
C ASN A 175 -7.30 7.58 18.18
N LEU A 176 -7.68 6.77 19.17
CA LEU A 176 -7.00 5.54 19.55
C LEU A 176 -8.04 4.48 19.91
N SER A 177 -7.76 3.22 19.57
CA SER A 177 -8.51 2.04 19.98
C SER A 177 -7.65 1.15 20.85
N VAL A 178 -8.22 0.65 21.95
CA VAL A 178 -7.57 -0.22 22.92
C VAL A 178 -8.44 -1.46 23.10
N VAL A 179 -8.03 -2.56 22.47
CA VAL A 179 -8.82 -3.79 22.37
C VAL A 179 -8.06 -5.00 22.92
N SER A 180 -8.79 -6.00 23.42
CA SER A 180 -8.17 -7.26 23.82
C SER A 180 -7.62 -7.99 22.59
N ASP A 181 -6.46 -8.63 22.75
CA ASP A 181 -5.88 -9.52 21.73
C ASP A 181 -6.55 -10.91 21.68
N GLY A 182 -7.62 -11.14 22.43
CA GLY A 182 -8.27 -12.44 22.59
C GLY A 182 -7.57 -13.39 23.57
N ALA A 183 -6.46 -12.96 24.16
CA ALA A 183 -5.72 -13.65 25.20
C ALA A 183 -5.63 -12.77 26.47
N SER A 184 -4.44 -12.64 27.05
CA SER A 184 -4.21 -11.82 28.25
C SER A 184 -3.73 -10.41 27.93
N GLY A 185 -3.54 -10.08 26.66
CA GLY A 185 -2.94 -8.84 26.21
C GLY A 185 -3.94 -7.86 25.59
N THR A 186 -3.36 -6.77 25.09
CA THR A 186 -4.07 -5.61 24.55
C THR A 186 -3.35 -5.08 23.33
N ILE A 187 -4.09 -4.90 22.24
CA ILE A 187 -3.62 -4.20 21.05
C ILE A 187 -4.11 -2.76 21.13
N VAL A 188 -3.19 -1.84 20.88
CA VAL A 188 -3.44 -0.41 20.80
C VAL A 188 -3.08 0.05 19.40
N SER A 189 -4.04 0.67 18.72
CA SER A 189 -3.87 1.18 17.36
C SER A 189 -4.59 2.51 17.19
N PRO A 190 -4.09 3.43 16.36
CA PRO A 190 -4.84 4.63 16.01
C PRO A 190 -6.17 4.27 15.37
N ILE A 191 -7.19 5.09 15.63
CA ILE A 191 -8.42 5.03 14.86
C ILE A 191 -8.17 5.75 13.55
N GLN A 192 -8.37 5.07 12.43
CA GLN A 192 -8.43 5.73 11.13
C GLN A 192 -9.70 6.59 11.10
N ILE A 193 -9.52 7.90 11.25
CA ILE A 193 -10.61 8.86 11.08
C ILE A 193 -10.70 9.12 9.57
N THR A 194 -11.62 8.44 8.89
CA THR A 194 -12.01 8.86 7.54
C THR A 194 -12.77 10.17 7.69
N GLU A 195 -12.34 11.22 6.97
CA GLU A 195 -13.10 12.47 6.94
C GLU A 195 -14.54 12.16 6.45
N PRO A 196 -15.57 12.76 7.05
CA PRO A 196 -16.95 12.54 6.64
C PRO A 196 -17.15 13.00 5.18
N ALA A 197 -17.18 12.05 4.25
CA ALA A 197 -17.31 12.29 2.82
C ALA A 197 -18.51 11.53 2.23
N VAL A 198 -18.90 11.92 1.01
CA VAL A 198 -19.65 11.02 0.14
C VAL A 198 -18.63 10.25 -0.68
N GLU A 199 -18.81 8.94 -0.76
CA GLU A 199 -17.85 8.03 -1.39
C GLU A 199 -18.48 7.33 -2.58
N LEU A 200 -17.71 7.14 -3.65
CA LEU A 200 -17.99 6.21 -4.73
C LEU A 200 -17.14 4.96 -4.50
N LEU A 201 -17.77 3.92 -3.96
CA LEU A 201 -17.14 2.63 -3.70
C LEU A 201 -17.12 1.81 -4.99
N VAL A 202 -15.94 1.38 -5.43
CA VAL A 202 -15.73 0.61 -6.65
C VAL A 202 -15.13 -0.74 -6.30
N ASP A 203 -15.78 -1.81 -6.75
CA ASP A 203 -15.35 -3.19 -6.55
C ASP A 203 -14.45 -3.65 -7.71
N ARG A 204 -13.18 -3.97 -7.40
CA ARG A 204 -12.19 -4.46 -8.36
C ARG A 204 -12.53 -5.83 -8.93
N ASP A 205 -13.18 -6.68 -8.15
CA ASP A 205 -13.51 -8.04 -8.54
C ASP A 205 -14.65 -8.06 -9.57
N THR A 206 -15.60 -7.13 -9.45
CA THR A 206 -16.87 -7.18 -10.22
C THR A 206 -17.15 -5.96 -11.09
N GLY A 207 -16.41 -4.87 -10.94
CA GLY A 207 -16.74 -3.60 -11.60
C GLY A 207 -17.91 -2.84 -10.98
N SER A 208 -18.45 -3.33 -9.86
CA SER A 208 -19.62 -2.74 -9.20
C SER A 208 -19.29 -1.40 -8.59
N MET A 209 -20.17 -0.42 -8.78
CA MET A 209 -20.07 0.92 -8.21
C MET A 209 -21.23 1.21 -7.27
N LYS A 210 -20.95 1.94 -6.19
CA LYS A 210 -21.95 2.34 -5.19
C LYS A 210 -21.65 3.72 -4.62
N LEU A 211 -22.63 4.62 -4.68
CA LEU A 211 -22.54 5.94 -4.05
C LEU A 211 -23.02 5.84 -2.60
N ALA A 212 -22.20 6.20 -1.61
CA ALA A 212 -22.49 6.02 -0.19
C ALA A 212 -22.24 7.31 0.61
N ASN A 213 -23.14 7.65 1.53
CA ASN A 213 -23.00 8.86 2.34
C ASN A 213 -22.48 8.56 3.76
N HIS A 214 -21.23 8.94 4.00
CA HIS A 214 -20.57 8.85 5.31
C HIS A 214 -20.31 10.23 5.95
N THR A 215 -20.99 11.28 5.49
CA THR A 215 -20.79 12.66 5.97
C THR A 215 -21.26 12.93 7.42
N GLY A 216 -21.87 11.95 8.08
CA GLY A 216 -22.50 12.09 9.40
C GLY A 216 -23.86 12.79 9.39
N GLY A 217 -24.32 13.26 8.23
CA GLY A 217 -25.64 13.89 8.02
C GLY A 217 -26.28 13.47 6.70
N THR A 218 -27.51 13.93 6.44
CA THR A 218 -28.15 13.74 5.14
C THR A 218 -27.57 14.71 4.13
N VAL A 219 -27.22 14.21 2.93
CA VAL A 219 -26.79 15.03 1.79
C VAL A 219 -27.97 15.18 0.83
N SER A 220 -28.33 16.43 0.51
CA SER A 220 -29.35 16.74 -0.50
C SER A 220 -28.71 17.18 -1.80
N PHE A 221 -29.05 16.53 -2.91
CA PHE A 221 -28.44 16.73 -4.22
C PHE A 221 -29.47 16.60 -5.33
N PHE A 222 -29.16 17.11 -6.51
CA PHE A 222 -30.03 17.00 -7.69
C PHE A 222 -29.31 16.41 -8.91
N GLN A 223 -28.00 16.21 -8.84
CA GLN A 223 -27.19 15.67 -9.93
C GLN A 223 -25.96 14.96 -9.37
N TYR A 224 -25.49 13.93 -10.07
CA TYR A 224 -24.14 13.41 -9.92
C TYR A 224 -23.52 13.14 -11.29
N ASP A 225 -22.18 13.18 -11.33
CA ASP A 225 -21.38 12.83 -12.50
C ASP A 225 -20.22 11.94 -12.07
N VAL A 226 -19.92 10.91 -12.87
CA VAL A 226 -18.75 10.04 -12.77
C VAL A 226 -18.00 10.11 -14.08
N PHE A 227 -16.68 10.31 -14.05
CA PHE A 227 -15.84 10.50 -15.23
C PHE A 227 -14.63 9.56 -15.18
N SER A 228 -14.27 8.97 -16.33
CA SER A 228 -13.08 8.14 -16.54
C SER A 228 -12.33 8.60 -17.81
N PRO A 229 -11.20 9.32 -17.68
CA PRO A 229 -10.35 9.65 -18.81
C PRO A 229 -9.91 8.44 -19.66
N ALA A 230 -9.65 7.30 -19.03
CA ALA A 230 -9.16 6.06 -19.64
C ALA A 230 -10.25 5.27 -20.37
N GLY A 231 -11.51 5.65 -20.20
CA GLY A 231 -12.65 4.97 -20.81
C GLY A 231 -13.17 3.79 -20.01
N GLY A 232 -12.93 3.74 -18.71
CA GLY A 232 -13.27 2.63 -17.82
C GLY A 232 -14.76 2.47 -17.51
N LEU A 233 -15.65 3.33 -17.99
CA LEU A 233 -17.09 3.26 -17.67
C LEU A 233 -17.89 2.48 -18.71
N ASN A 234 -18.98 1.82 -18.31
CA ASN A 234 -19.90 1.14 -19.21
C ASN A 234 -21.35 1.58 -18.93
N ALA A 235 -21.86 2.50 -19.74
CA ALA A 235 -23.23 2.99 -19.62
C ALA A 235 -24.32 1.91 -19.80
N THR A 236 -24.00 0.76 -20.40
CA THR A 236 -24.94 -0.36 -20.54
C THR A 236 -25.17 -1.10 -19.22
N ASP A 237 -24.12 -1.24 -18.41
CA ASP A 237 -24.15 -1.94 -17.11
C ASP A 237 -24.45 -0.98 -15.94
N TRP A 238 -24.72 0.29 -16.25
CA TRP A 238 -25.06 1.33 -15.29
C TRP A 238 -26.51 1.26 -14.83
N THR A 239 -26.67 1.08 -13.52
CA THR A 239 -27.96 1.08 -12.83
C THR A 239 -28.30 2.51 -12.39
N SER A 240 -28.72 3.34 -13.35
CA SER A 240 -29.04 4.75 -13.07
C SER A 240 -30.36 4.91 -12.27
N ILE A 241 -30.48 6.00 -11.51
CA ILE A 241 -31.69 6.46 -10.82
C ILE A 241 -32.85 6.59 -11.80
N ALA A 242 -32.66 7.32 -12.92
CA ALA A 242 -33.69 7.60 -13.92
C ALA A 242 -34.42 6.37 -14.50
N GLY A 243 -33.88 5.16 -14.32
CA GLY A 243 -34.51 3.93 -14.80
C GLY A 243 -34.69 2.83 -13.76
N ASN A 244 -34.31 3.06 -12.49
CA ASN A 244 -34.31 2.01 -11.47
C ASN A 244 -34.81 2.49 -10.10
N TYR A 245 -34.52 3.74 -9.72
CA TYR A 245 -34.79 4.26 -8.37
C TYR A 245 -35.66 5.52 -8.33
N ASP A 246 -35.97 6.10 -9.48
CA ASP A 246 -36.94 7.19 -9.67
C ASP A 246 -38.38 6.68 -9.47
N ALA A 247 -39.36 7.57 -9.43
CA ALA A 247 -40.76 7.28 -9.24
C ALA A 247 -41.25 6.21 -10.22
N PRO A 248 -42.25 5.37 -9.84
CA PRO A 248 -42.79 4.33 -10.72
C PRO A 248 -43.28 4.82 -12.08
N THR A 249 -43.68 6.09 -12.19
CA THR A 249 -44.10 6.71 -13.46
C THR A 249 -42.94 7.03 -14.41
N ASN A 250 -41.72 7.11 -13.88
CA ASN A 250 -40.49 7.43 -14.59
C ASN A 250 -39.60 6.18 -14.83
N GLY A 251 -40.02 5.02 -14.32
CA GLY A 251 -39.39 3.73 -14.62
C GLY A 251 -38.64 3.09 -13.45
N GLY A 252 -38.63 3.68 -12.26
CA GLY A 252 -38.03 3.09 -11.06
C GLY A 252 -39.04 2.60 -10.01
N ASP A 253 -38.60 2.47 -8.76
CA ASP A 253 -39.40 2.06 -7.61
C ASP A 253 -39.74 3.19 -6.62
N GLY A 254 -39.22 4.40 -6.86
CA GLY A 254 -39.37 5.58 -6.01
C GLY A 254 -38.51 5.56 -4.74
N SER A 255 -37.52 4.67 -4.64
CA SER A 255 -36.67 4.53 -3.45
C SER A 255 -35.66 5.66 -3.26
N VAL A 256 -35.27 6.35 -4.35
CA VAL A 256 -34.35 7.49 -4.30
C VAL A 256 -35.10 8.81 -4.52
N ASP A 257 -35.95 8.86 -5.54
CA ASP A 257 -36.78 10.03 -5.83
C ASP A 257 -38.20 9.57 -6.15
N ALA A 258 -39.21 10.13 -5.49
CA ALA A 258 -40.59 9.66 -5.59
C ALA A 258 -41.50 10.62 -6.37
N ASP A 259 -41.02 11.81 -6.72
CA ASP A 259 -41.86 12.90 -7.21
C ASP A 259 -41.27 13.69 -8.39
N ASP A 260 -39.95 13.71 -8.58
CA ASP A 260 -39.32 14.43 -9.69
C ASP A 260 -38.58 13.48 -10.65
N ALA A 261 -38.74 13.72 -11.96
CA ALA A 261 -38.13 12.88 -12.98
C ALA A 261 -36.62 13.12 -13.10
N TRP A 262 -35.86 12.05 -12.98
CA TRP A 262 -34.43 12.00 -13.27
C TRP A 262 -34.18 11.80 -14.76
N LEU A 263 -33.13 12.44 -15.26
CA LEU A 263 -32.73 12.44 -16.66
C LEU A 263 -31.25 12.07 -16.76
N ARG A 264 -30.94 11.11 -17.62
CA ARG A 264 -29.55 10.79 -18.00
C ARG A 264 -29.00 11.86 -18.93
N PHE A 265 -27.79 12.32 -18.66
CA PHE A 265 -27.05 13.26 -19.49
C PHE A 265 -26.06 12.54 -20.42
N SER A 266 -25.50 11.42 -19.97
CA SER A 266 -24.57 10.59 -20.75
C SER A 266 -25.27 9.83 -21.87
N THR A 267 -24.54 9.57 -22.96
CA THR A 267 -25.05 8.74 -24.05
C THR A 267 -25.14 7.27 -23.62
N PRO A 268 -26.05 6.46 -24.20
CA PRO A 268 -26.21 5.05 -23.81
C PRO A 268 -24.98 4.16 -24.00
N ASP A 269 -24.02 4.61 -24.82
CA ASP A 269 -22.76 3.95 -25.14
C ASP A 269 -21.54 4.68 -24.56
N SER A 270 -21.75 5.66 -23.67
CA SER A 270 -20.62 6.39 -23.09
C SER A 270 -19.72 5.44 -22.30
N ARG A 271 -18.42 5.68 -22.49
CA ARG A 271 -17.34 5.00 -21.79
C ARG A 271 -16.50 5.91 -20.92
N THR A 272 -16.74 7.21 -21.01
CA THR A 272 -15.93 8.23 -20.34
C THR A 272 -16.71 8.99 -19.28
N ASP A 273 -18.04 8.95 -19.32
CA ASP A 273 -18.88 9.68 -18.37
C ASP A 273 -20.20 8.94 -18.09
N LEU A 274 -20.66 9.02 -16.85
CA LEU A 274 -22.00 8.64 -16.40
C LEU A 274 -22.54 9.78 -15.53
N GLY A 275 -23.54 10.49 -16.04
CA GLY A 275 -24.16 11.61 -15.34
C GLY A 275 -25.68 11.59 -15.49
N GLU A 276 -26.38 11.90 -14.41
CA GLU A 276 -27.83 12.10 -14.39
C GLU A 276 -28.22 13.14 -13.34
N GLY A 277 -29.41 13.71 -13.51
CA GLY A 277 -29.94 14.70 -12.57
C GLY A 277 -31.43 14.92 -12.72
N THR A 278 -31.99 15.67 -11.78
CA THR A 278 -33.40 16.07 -11.71
C THR A 278 -33.51 17.59 -11.56
N LEU A 279 -34.70 18.15 -11.84
CA LEU A 279 -35.02 19.54 -11.52
C LEU A 279 -35.48 19.71 -10.06
N GLY A 280 -35.76 18.58 -9.40
CA GLY A 280 -36.09 18.49 -7.99
C GLY A 280 -34.87 18.41 -7.10
N THR A 281 -35.05 17.77 -5.95
CA THR A 281 -33.96 17.46 -5.02
C THR A 281 -34.21 16.11 -4.40
N THR A 282 -33.16 15.30 -4.34
CA THR A 282 -33.14 14.01 -3.66
C THR A 282 -32.32 14.12 -2.38
N ALA A 283 -32.59 13.24 -1.41
CA ALA A 283 -31.80 13.13 -0.20
C ALA A 283 -31.17 11.74 -0.09
N LEU A 284 -29.86 11.71 0.17
CA LEU A 284 -29.14 10.51 0.58
C LEU A 284 -28.88 10.60 2.09
N PRO A 285 -29.63 9.86 2.93
CA PRO A 285 -29.38 9.85 4.38
C PRO A 285 -27.98 9.35 4.75
N HIS A 286 -27.51 9.70 5.95
CA HIS A 286 -26.27 9.11 6.48
C HIS A 286 -26.39 7.58 6.54
N ASN A 287 -25.33 6.88 6.10
CA ASN A 287 -25.24 5.42 5.95
C ASN A 287 -26.22 4.81 4.94
N ALA A 288 -26.87 5.63 4.11
CA ALA A 288 -27.58 5.16 2.94
C ALA A 288 -26.64 5.12 1.72
N SER A 289 -27.01 4.29 0.75
CA SER A 289 -26.27 4.14 -0.50
C SER A 289 -27.18 3.90 -1.69
N ILE A 290 -26.67 4.19 -2.89
CA ILE A 290 -27.31 3.93 -4.18
C ILE A 290 -26.37 3.03 -4.98
N GLU A 291 -26.84 1.86 -5.38
CA GLU A 291 -26.09 0.94 -6.24
C GLU A 291 -26.12 1.48 -7.68
N LEU A 292 -24.96 1.57 -8.32
CA LEU A 292 -24.82 2.08 -9.69
C LEU A 292 -24.52 0.95 -10.70
N GLY A 293 -24.54 -0.31 -10.26
CA GLY A 293 -24.30 -1.49 -11.10
C GLY A 293 -22.82 -1.72 -11.41
N SER A 294 -22.54 -2.72 -12.26
CA SER A 294 -21.18 -3.12 -12.69
C SER A 294 -20.65 -2.24 -13.81
N ALA A 295 -20.73 -0.93 -13.61
CA ALA A 295 -20.49 0.07 -14.63
C ALA A 295 -19.03 0.51 -14.74
N TRP A 296 -18.13 0.06 -13.87
CA TRP A 296 -16.70 0.19 -14.07
C TRP A 296 -16.14 -1.09 -14.71
N THR A 297 -15.18 -0.96 -15.62
CA THR A 297 -14.48 -2.07 -16.26
C THR A 297 -13.17 -2.31 -15.52
N PRO A 298 -13.02 -3.46 -14.82
CA PRO A 298 -11.79 -3.81 -14.13
C PRO A 298 -10.56 -3.68 -15.02
N SER A 299 -9.61 -2.85 -14.58
CA SER A 299 -8.36 -2.58 -15.26
C SER A 299 -7.35 -1.90 -14.33
N PRO A 300 -6.08 -1.76 -14.74
CA PRO A 300 -5.09 -0.98 -14.01
C PRO A 300 -5.39 0.52 -13.92
N PHE A 301 -6.41 1.02 -14.62
CA PHE A 301 -6.77 2.43 -14.65
C PHE A 301 -7.80 2.77 -13.57
N GLU A 302 -7.30 3.08 -12.37
CA GLU A 302 -8.10 3.58 -11.25
C GLU A 302 -8.27 5.11 -11.32
N ASP A 303 -8.90 5.58 -12.40
CA ASP A 303 -8.90 6.99 -12.77
C ASP A 303 -10.26 7.71 -12.65
N LEU A 304 -11.25 7.03 -12.05
CA LEU A 304 -12.55 7.63 -11.82
C LEU A 304 -12.44 8.89 -10.96
N THR A 305 -13.20 9.91 -11.36
CA THR A 305 -13.52 11.08 -10.55
C THR A 305 -15.03 11.21 -10.49
N ALA A 306 -15.56 11.67 -9.35
CA ALA A 306 -16.99 11.83 -9.19
C ALA A 306 -17.36 13.14 -8.47
N THR A 307 -18.51 13.69 -8.82
CA THR A 307 -19.08 14.90 -8.22
C THR A 307 -20.55 14.72 -7.92
N LEU A 308 -21.01 15.37 -6.84
CA LEU A 308 -22.42 15.55 -6.50
C LEU A 308 -22.73 17.04 -6.50
N SER A 309 -23.84 17.46 -7.08
CA SER A 309 -24.28 18.85 -7.04
C SER A 309 -25.40 19.04 -6.01
N PRO A 310 -25.12 19.65 -4.85
CA PRO A 310 -26.12 20.01 -3.86
C PRO A 310 -26.91 21.26 -4.28
N VAL A 311 -28.03 21.48 -3.61
CA VAL A 311 -28.96 22.60 -3.89
C VAL A 311 -28.33 23.98 -3.65
N ASP A 312 -27.21 24.06 -2.94
CA ASP A 312 -26.46 25.30 -2.70
C ASP A 312 -25.64 25.76 -3.92
N GLY A 313 -25.54 24.91 -4.95
CA GLY A 313 -24.86 25.20 -6.21
C GLY A 313 -23.34 25.04 -6.15
N THR A 314 -22.78 24.45 -5.08
CA THR A 314 -21.36 24.12 -5.00
C THR A 314 -21.15 22.63 -5.11
N ASP A 315 -20.52 22.17 -6.19
CA ASP A 315 -20.24 20.75 -6.39
C ASP A 315 -19.39 20.19 -5.23
N LEU A 316 -19.90 19.11 -4.65
CA LEU A 316 -19.22 18.31 -3.66
C LEU A 316 -18.39 17.26 -4.40
N ALA A 317 -17.07 17.26 -4.17
CA ALA A 317 -16.22 16.18 -4.62
C ALA A 317 -16.62 14.88 -3.91
N VAL A 318 -16.73 13.80 -4.67
CA VAL A 318 -16.99 12.45 -4.15
C VAL A 318 -15.67 11.70 -4.12
N ASP A 319 -15.32 11.15 -2.96
CA ASP A 319 -14.10 10.37 -2.79
C ASP A 319 -14.28 9.00 -3.44
N VAL A 320 -13.44 8.67 -4.40
CA VAL A 320 -13.49 7.36 -5.08
C VAL A 320 -12.60 6.37 -4.32
N ILE A 321 -13.18 5.26 -3.89
CA ILE A 321 -12.48 4.21 -3.15
C ILE A 321 -12.59 2.90 -3.91
N TYR A 322 -11.45 2.42 -4.40
CA TYR A 322 -11.33 1.10 -5.01
C TYR A 322 -11.00 0.06 -3.94
N SER A 323 -11.75 -1.03 -3.94
CA SER A 323 -11.58 -2.15 -3.03
C SER A 323 -11.94 -3.45 -3.73
N GLY A 324 -11.53 -4.58 -3.18
CA GLY A 324 -11.92 -5.90 -3.66
C GLY A 324 -11.73 -6.93 -2.56
N THR A 325 -12.45 -8.03 -2.66
CA THR A 325 -12.30 -9.17 -1.74
C THR A 325 -11.23 -10.15 -2.19
N ARG A 326 -11.05 -10.30 -3.50
CA ARG A 326 -9.97 -11.09 -4.11
C ARG A 326 -8.81 -10.20 -4.56
N ILE A 327 -9.11 -9.01 -5.07
CA ILE A 327 -8.11 -8.05 -5.54
C ILE A 327 -8.03 -6.87 -4.56
N ASP A 328 -7.11 -6.93 -3.60
CA ASP A 328 -6.93 -5.94 -2.54
C ASP A 328 -5.98 -4.78 -2.93
N ALA A 329 -5.11 -5.00 -3.91
CA ALA A 329 -4.23 -4.02 -4.52
C ALA A 329 -4.72 -3.57 -5.91
N PRO A 330 -4.21 -2.48 -6.50
CA PRO A 330 -4.49 -2.14 -7.89
C PRO A 330 -4.15 -3.29 -8.85
N ILE A 331 -4.98 -3.49 -9.87
CA ILE A 331 -4.77 -4.52 -10.89
C ILE A 331 -3.43 -4.27 -11.59
N GLU A 332 -2.59 -5.30 -11.65
CA GLU A 332 -1.26 -5.18 -12.23
C GLU A 332 -1.32 -4.99 -13.75
N LEU A 333 -0.37 -4.24 -14.30
CA LEU A 333 -0.35 -3.92 -15.73
C LEU A 333 -0.33 -5.16 -16.63
N GLY A 334 0.24 -6.28 -16.18
CA GLY A 334 0.29 -7.53 -16.96
C GLY A 334 -0.96 -8.42 -16.82
N ASP A 335 -1.90 -8.08 -15.94
CA ASP A 335 -3.17 -8.80 -15.77
C ASP A 335 -4.18 -8.23 -16.78
N LEU A 336 -4.18 -8.82 -17.97
CA LEU A 336 -4.95 -8.35 -19.14
C LEU A 336 -6.42 -8.73 -19.06
N ASN A 337 -6.77 -9.74 -18.26
CA ASN A 337 -8.15 -10.17 -18.05
C ASN A 337 -8.75 -9.66 -16.73
N ALA A 338 -7.97 -8.92 -15.93
CA ALA A 338 -8.34 -8.36 -14.63
C ALA A 338 -8.88 -9.41 -13.64
N ASP A 339 -8.30 -10.62 -13.65
CA ASP A 339 -8.71 -11.70 -12.73
C ASP A 339 -7.95 -11.73 -11.40
N GLY A 340 -7.03 -10.78 -11.21
CA GLY A 340 -6.24 -10.57 -10.00
C GLY A 340 -4.86 -11.23 -10.06
N ALA A 341 -4.46 -11.81 -11.18
CA ALA A 341 -3.15 -12.45 -11.31
C ALA A 341 -2.62 -12.40 -12.74
N ILE A 342 -1.35 -11.99 -12.89
CA ILE A 342 -0.61 -12.23 -14.13
C ILE A 342 -0.38 -13.73 -14.29
N SER A 343 -1.02 -14.34 -15.29
CA SER A 343 -1.00 -15.78 -15.46
C SER A 343 -1.04 -16.22 -16.94
N ALA A 344 -1.05 -17.54 -17.16
CA ALA A 344 -1.10 -18.09 -18.51
C ALA A 344 -2.39 -17.76 -19.27
N THR A 345 -3.43 -17.27 -18.59
CA THR A 345 -4.70 -16.82 -19.20
C THR A 345 -4.59 -15.47 -19.88
N ASP A 346 -3.62 -14.64 -19.51
CA ASP A 346 -3.39 -13.32 -20.13
C ASP A 346 -2.64 -13.44 -21.46
N TRP A 347 -1.77 -14.45 -21.58
CA TRP A 347 -0.93 -14.63 -22.75
C TRP A 347 -1.73 -14.71 -24.08
N PRO A 348 -2.84 -15.47 -24.19
CA PRO A 348 -3.68 -15.44 -25.37
C PRO A 348 -4.17 -14.04 -25.77
N LEU A 349 -4.48 -13.16 -24.82
CA LEU A 349 -4.98 -11.80 -25.09
C LEU A 349 -3.90 -10.94 -25.76
N MET A 350 -2.69 -10.96 -25.21
CA MET A 350 -1.51 -10.33 -25.81
C MET A 350 -1.19 -10.94 -27.18
N ARG A 351 -1.02 -12.27 -27.25
CA ARG A 351 -0.61 -13.00 -28.45
C ARG A 351 -1.56 -12.77 -29.62
N ASP A 352 -2.87 -12.82 -29.36
CA ASP A 352 -3.87 -12.73 -30.41
C ASP A 352 -3.94 -11.31 -31.01
N ASN A 353 -3.36 -10.32 -30.33
CA ASN A 353 -3.27 -8.93 -30.76
C ASN A 353 -1.86 -8.46 -31.13
N LEU A 354 -0.84 -9.29 -30.95
CA LEU A 354 0.54 -8.95 -31.28
C LEU A 354 0.70 -8.49 -32.74
N PHE A 355 1.40 -7.37 -32.91
CA PHE A 355 1.60 -6.60 -34.14
C PHE A 355 0.34 -5.93 -34.72
N LYS A 356 -0.71 -5.75 -33.93
CA LYS A 356 -1.87 -4.91 -34.30
C LYS A 356 -1.70 -3.48 -33.79
N SER A 357 -2.33 -2.55 -34.48
CA SER A 357 -2.51 -1.19 -33.96
C SER A 357 -3.82 -1.11 -33.20
N VAL A 358 -3.77 -0.47 -32.04
CA VAL A 358 -4.92 -0.10 -31.20
C VAL A 358 -5.01 1.44 -31.08
N ALA A 359 -4.39 2.16 -32.01
CA ALA A 359 -4.37 3.60 -32.01
C ALA A 359 -5.79 4.16 -32.15
N GLY A 360 -6.18 5.03 -31.23
CA GLY A 360 -7.52 5.60 -31.16
C GLY A 360 -8.53 4.79 -30.35
N SER A 361 -8.14 3.61 -29.83
CA SER A 361 -8.88 2.94 -28.76
C SER A 361 -8.78 3.74 -27.45
N LEU A 362 -9.74 3.54 -26.55
CA LEU A 362 -9.64 4.00 -25.17
C LEU A 362 -8.51 3.25 -24.46
N ALA A 363 -7.92 3.85 -23.42
CA ALA A 363 -6.77 3.26 -22.73
C ALA A 363 -7.09 1.89 -22.14
N VAL A 364 -8.30 1.71 -21.57
CA VAL A 364 -8.76 0.42 -21.06
C VAL A 364 -8.85 -0.65 -22.16
N ASP A 365 -9.32 -0.29 -23.36
CA ASP A 365 -9.45 -1.22 -24.47
C ASP A 365 -8.09 -1.56 -25.11
N ALA A 366 -7.20 -0.57 -25.18
CA ALA A 366 -5.84 -0.74 -25.68
C ALA A 366 -5.05 -1.67 -24.76
N HIS A 367 -5.13 -1.45 -23.45
CA HIS A 367 -4.51 -2.31 -22.43
C HIS A 367 -5.04 -3.74 -22.51
N ALA A 368 -6.36 -3.94 -22.52
CA ALA A 368 -6.96 -5.28 -22.64
C ALA A 368 -6.56 -5.99 -23.95
N ALA A 369 -6.21 -5.23 -24.99
CA ALA A 369 -5.67 -5.76 -26.23
C ALA A 369 -4.15 -6.02 -26.17
N GLY A 370 -3.45 -5.63 -25.11
CA GLY A 370 -2.01 -5.87 -24.90
C GLY A 370 -1.10 -4.67 -25.12
N ASP A 371 -1.62 -3.44 -25.26
CA ASP A 371 -0.79 -2.21 -25.33
C ASP A 371 -0.43 -1.78 -23.91
N LEU A 372 0.69 -2.31 -23.42
CA LEU A 372 1.15 -2.13 -22.05
C LEU A 372 1.98 -0.85 -21.89
N ASP A 373 2.62 -0.36 -22.97
CA ASP A 373 3.41 0.87 -22.94
C ASP A 373 2.61 2.13 -23.35
N GLY A 374 1.38 1.97 -23.81
CA GLY A 374 0.45 3.03 -24.19
C GLY A 374 0.80 3.68 -25.54
N SER A 375 1.53 2.99 -26.41
CA SER A 375 1.99 3.52 -27.70
C SER A 375 0.93 3.51 -28.81
N GLY A 376 -0.24 2.91 -28.57
CA GLY A 376 -1.29 2.71 -29.56
C GLY A 376 -1.02 1.51 -30.48
N LYS A 377 -0.12 0.62 -30.08
CA LYS A 377 0.27 -0.59 -30.80
C LYS A 377 0.52 -1.69 -29.78
N VAL A 378 0.32 -2.92 -30.22
CA VAL A 378 0.70 -4.10 -29.48
C VAL A 378 1.88 -4.69 -30.25
N ASP A 379 3.11 -4.51 -29.78
CA ASP A 379 4.31 -4.93 -30.50
C ASP A 379 5.37 -5.62 -29.62
N GLU A 380 6.64 -5.57 -30.04
CA GLU A 380 7.73 -6.23 -29.32
C GLU A 380 8.00 -5.58 -27.97
N PHE A 381 7.77 -4.27 -27.82
CA PHE A 381 7.95 -3.60 -26.54
C PHE A 381 6.94 -4.08 -25.50
N ASP A 382 5.68 -4.24 -25.89
CA ASP A 382 4.63 -4.77 -25.01
C ASP A 382 4.88 -6.24 -24.65
N LEU A 383 5.34 -7.05 -25.60
CA LEU A 383 5.69 -8.45 -25.34
C LEU A 383 6.83 -8.56 -24.31
N LEU A 384 7.87 -7.74 -24.45
CA LEU A 384 8.99 -7.73 -23.52
C LEU A 384 8.56 -7.25 -22.13
N LEU A 385 7.68 -6.26 -22.06
CA LEU A 385 7.11 -5.77 -20.81
C LEU A 385 6.25 -6.85 -20.13
N PHE A 386 5.42 -7.56 -20.88
CA PHE A 386 4.64 -8.69 -20.36
C PHE A 386 5.54 -9.82 -19.85
N GLU A 387 6.59 -10.19 -20.59
CA GLU A 387 7.57 -11.20 -20.15
C GLU A 387 8.24 -10.78 -18.82
N GLU A 388 8.66 -9.52 -18.70
CA GLU A 388 9.27 -8.98 -17.47
C GLU A 388 8.31 -9.01 -16.29
N LEU A 389 7.06 -8.59 -16.48
CA LEU A 389 6.03 -8.60 -15.44
C LEU A 389 5.69 -10.04 -15.00
N TYR A 390 5.54 -10.96 -15.97
CA TYR A 390 5.25 -12.37 -15.73
C TYR A 390 6.37 -13.05 -14.93
N ASP A 391 7.63 -12.85 -15.33
CA ASP A 391 8.80 -13.42 -14.66
C ASP A 391 9.05 -12.78 -13.28
N THR A 392 8.72 -11.50 -13.12
CA THR A 392 8.78 -10.83 -11.81
C THR A 392 7.80 -11.46 -10.84
N GLN A 393 6.58 -11.76 -11.30
CA GLN A 393 5.52 -12.32 -10.46
C GLN A 393 5.68 -13.81 -10.17
N LEU A 394 6.10 -14.61 -11.17
CA LEU A 394 6.13 -16.08 -11.08
C LEU A 394 7.55 -16.66 -10.98
N GLY A 395 8.57 -15.82 -11.05
CA GLY A 395 9.99 -16.17 -10.98
C GLY A 395 10.67 -16.19 -12.34
N ALA A 396 11.98 -15.91 -12.35
CA ALA A 396 12.77 -15.80 -13.57
C ALA A 396 12.67 -17.06 -14.46
N GLY A 397 12.30 -16.87 -15.73
CA GLY A 397 12.10 -17.93 -16.72
C GLY A 397 10.72 -18.58 -16.70
N ALA A 398 9.77 -18.09 -15.89
CA ALA A 398 8.41 -18.62 -15.81
C ALA A 398 7.66 -18.45 -17.14
N PHE A 399 7.81 -17.31 -17.83
CA PHE A 399 7.18 -17.10 -19.13
C PHE A 399 7.68 -18.10 -20.18
N SER A 400 9.00 -18.32 -20.22
CA SER A 400 9.60 -19.34 -21.09
C SER A 400 9.10 -20.75 -20.76
N ALA A 401 8.87 -21.07 -19.48
CA ALA A 401 8.34 -22.36 -19.08
C ALA A 401 6.88 -22.53 -19.52
N MET A 402 6.04 -21.51 -19.32
CA MET A 402 4.64 -21.48 -19.76
C MET A 402 4.52 -21.77 -21.26
N LEU A 403 5.38 -21.17 -22.10
CA LEU A 403 5.37 -21.42 -23.54
C LEU A 403 5.67 -22.88 -23.93
N THR A 404 6.32 -23.66 -23.07
CA THR A 404 6.58 -25.09 -23.30
C THR A 404 5.42 -26.00 -22.88
N GLU A 405 4.50 -25.51 -22.04
CA GLU A 405 3.35 -26.26 -21.53
C GLU A 405 2.09 -26.11 -22.40
N VAL A 406 2.00 -25.04 -23.20
CA VAL A 406 0.89 -24.84 -24.14
C VAL A 406 1.01 -25.88 -25.27
N PRO A 407 0.05 -26.83 -25.42
CA PRO A 407 0.10 -27.83 -26.49
C PRO A 407 0.14 -27.12 -27.83
N GLU A 408 1.25 -27.27 -28.55
CA GLU A 408 1.43 -26.59 -29.83
C GLU A 408 0.31 -26.98 -30.80
N PRO A 409 -0.42 -26.03 -31.40
CA PRO A 409 -1.14 -26.34 -32.62
C PRO A 409 -0.10 -26.80 -33.67
N PRO A 410 -0.35 -27.88 -34.42
CA PRO A 410 0.68 -28.59 -35.20
C PRO A 410 1.29 -27.81 -36.39
N THR A 411 1.16 -26.48 -36.47
CA THR A 411 1.55 -25.68 -37.64
C THR A 411 2.38 -24.41 -37.38
N SER A 412 2.69 -23.99 -36.14
CA SER A 412 3.37 -22.69 -35.89
C SER A 412 4.86 -22.76 -35.50
N LEU A 413 5.44 -23.94 -35.25
CA LEU A 413 6.86 -24.12 -34.88
C LEU A 413 7.88 -23.56 -35.90
N GLY A 414 7.46 -23.33 -37.16
CA GLY A 414 8.37 -22.86 -38.21
C GLY A 414 8.76 -21.39 -38.09
N LEU A 415 7.89 -20.52 -37.58
CA LEU A 415 8.07 -19.07 -37.74
C LEU A 415 8.77 -18.39 -36.56
N LEU A 416 8.48 -18.80 -35.32
CA LEU A 416 9.02 -18.12 -34.13
C LEU A 416 10.49 -18.51 -33.84
N ALA A 417 10.87 -19.75 -34.13
CA ALA A 417 12.27 -20.21 -34.03
C ALA A 417 13.20 -19.46 -35.02
N LEU A 418 12.66 -18.97 -36.15
CA LEU A 418 13.41 -18.15 -37.11
C LEU A 418 13.63 -16.72 -36.61
N LEU A 419 12.66 -16.13 -35.91
CA LEU A 419 12.77 -14.77 -35.37
C LEU A 419 13.78 -14.70 -34.22
N LEU A 420 13.72 -15.62 -33.26
CA LEU A 420 14.67 -15.68 -32.13
C LEU A 420 16.10 -16.05 -32.60
N GLY A 421 16.22 -16.90 -33.63
CA GLY A 421 17.51 -17.23 -34.26
C GLY A 421 18.16 -16.03 -34.98
N ALA A 422 17.36 -15.21 -35.66
CA ALA A 422 17.86 -14.03 -36.38
C ALA A 422 18.39 -12.94 -35.42
N ILE A 423 17.72 -12.72 -34.29
CA ILE A 423 18.13 -11.73 -33.28
C ILE A 423 19.47 -12.13 -32.62
N ARG A 424 19.67 -13.42 -32.33
CA ARG A 424 20.96 -13.95 -31.82
C ARG A 424 22.10 -13.81 -32.83
N HIS A 425 21.82 -13.98 -34.12
CA HIS A 425 22.85 -13.88 -35.15
C HIS A 425 23.33 -12.44 -35.36
N ILE A 426 22.42 -11.46 -35.33
CA ILE A 426 22.76 -10.03 -35.47
C ILE A 426 23.63 -9.54 -34.29
N ARG A 427 23.36 -9.98 -33.05
CA ARG A 427 24.21 -9.65 -31.89
C ARG A 427 25.62 -10.24 -31.98
N SER A 428 25.80 -11.39 -32.65
CA SER A 428 27.12 -12.03 -32.81
C SER A 428 28.03 -11.33 -33.83
N LEU A 429 27.46 -10.60 -34.79
CA LEU A 429 28.20 -9.92 -35.86
C LEU A 429 28.75 -8.55 -35.46
N ASN A 430 28.21 -7.94 -34.40
CA ASN A 430 28.60 -6.62 -33.91
C ASN A 430 29.64 -6.63 -32.76
N ALA A 431 30.18 -7.80 -32.40
CA ALA A 431 31.26 -7.89 -31.41
C ALA A 431 32.59 -7.37 -31.99
N PRO A 432 33.25 -6.37 -31.36
CA PRO A 432 34.49 -5.80 -31.88
C PRO A 432 35.63 -6.84 -31.87
N LYS A 433 36.23 -7.09 -33.04
CA LYS A 433 37.42 -7.96 -33.18
C LYS A 433 38.57 -7.40 -32.33
N ARG A 434 38.91 -8.09 -31.24
CA ARG A 434 40.13 -7.82 -30.45
C ARG A 434 41.36 -8.01 -31.34
N SER A 435 42.04 -6.92 -31.66
CA SER A 435 43.35 -6.92 -32.32
C SER A 435 44.40 -7.51 -31.38
N ALA A 436 45.03 -8.61 -31.80
CA ALA A 436 46.08 -9.26 -31.03
C ALA A 436 47.39 -8.46 -31.14
N ILE A 437 47.86 -7.93 -30.01
CA ILE A 437 49.18 -7.33 -29.87
C ILE A 437 50.19 -8.47 -29.68
N SER A 438 51.13 -8.62 -30.62
CA SER A 438 52.27 -9.55 -30.49
C SER A 438 53.36 -8.96 -29.58
N PRO A 439 54.01 -9.76 -28.71
CA PRO A 439 55.13 -9.29 -27.92
C PRO A 439 56.43 -9.29 -28.76
N SER A 440 57.13 -8.15 -28.84
CA SER A 440 58.49 -8.11 -29.40
C SER A 440 59.52 -8.37 -28.31
N SER A 441 60.38 -9.36 -28.55
CA SER A 441 61.62 -9.60 -27.82
C SER A 441 62.73 -8.67 -28.29
N ALA A 442 63.33 -7.92 -27.35
CA ALA A 442 64.75 -7.56 -27.30
C ALA A 442 65.07 -7.06 -25.87
#